data_AF-A0A7Y0CAM5-F1
#
_entry.id   AF-A0A7Y0CAM5-F1
#
_cell.length_a   1.000
_cell.length_b   1.000
_cell.length_c   1.000
_cell.angle_alpha   90.00
_cell.angle_beta   90.00
_cell.angle_gamma   90.00
#
_symmetry.space_group_name_H-M   'P 1'
#
loop_
_entity.id
_entity.type
_entity.pdbx_description
1 polymer ?
#
loop_
_entity_poly.entity_id
_entity_poly.type
_entity_poly.pdbx_seq_one_letter_code
_entity_poly.pdbx_strand_id
1 'polypeptide(L)'
;MTTSAAPVAFDITAVKRQLQELQELHASGALSREFYEEGRTRLERRILDGVLQEAPAVERAGAPTVQPLTRPSWQLWATLAGVVLLVAILGYSWTGYSSARLTDSTGGGAAAAGEKTHASDVDQISAMTEKLAARLQDKPQDAEGWAMLARSYSMLGRNPEAINSYEKAIALSGDDAVLLADYADALAVKNNRRLAGEPMKWVARALKSDPHNLKALSLAGAYAFEKQDYASAVKYWEQVVQFGAADNRLVEQVQSSLVVARELAASSTASPPSPR
;
A
#
# COMPACT_ATOMS: atom_id res chain seq x y z
N MET A 1 -35.80 -1.27 44.56
CA MET A 1 -35.75 -0.51 43.29
C MET A 1 -34.31 -0.60 42.78
N THR A 2 -34.03 -1.55 41.91
CA THR A 2 -32.71 -1.72 41.29
C THR A 2 -32.70 -0.96 39.97
N THR A 3 -31.97 0.15 39.92
CA THR A 3 -31.73 0.90 38.68
C THR A 3 -30.87 0.05 37.75
N SER A 4 -31.49 -0.49 36.70
CA SER A 4 -30.81 -1.12 35.58
C SER A 4 -30.15 -0.02 34.75
N ALA A 5 -28.82 0.07 34.81
CA ALA A 5 -28.06 0.94 33.92
C ALA A 5 -28.04 0.30 32.52
N ALA A 6 -28.62 0.98 31.53
CA ALA A 6 -28.60 0.56 30.14
C ALA A 6 -27.15 0.42 29.63
N PRO A 7 -26.83 -0.56 28.76
CA PRO A 7 -25.53 -0.64 28.12
C PRO A 7 -25.32 0.62 27.28
N VAL A 8 -24.22 1.34 27.53
CA VAL A 8 -23.82 2.50 26.73
C VAL A 8 -23.40 1.99 25.37
N ALA A 9 -24.26 2.13 24.36
CA ALA A 9 -23.96 1.75 23.00
C ALA A 9 -22.70 2.47 22.52
N PHE A 10 -21.83 1.76 21.81
CA PHE A 10 -20.59 2.30 21.29
C PHE A 10 -20.90 3.28 20.14
N ASP A 11 -20.85 4.59 20.40
CA ASP A 11 -21.14 5.62 19.39
C ASP A 11 -19.90 6.03 18.59
N ILE A 12 -19.77 5.44 17.39
CA ILE A 12 -18.72 5.75 16.39
C ILE A 12 -18.70 7.24 16.02
N THR A 13 -19.85 7.92 16.06
CA THR A 13 -19.97 9.34 15.68
C THR A 13 -19.32 10.24 16.72
N ALA A 14 -19.47 9.90 18.00
CA ALA A 14 -18.80 10.59 19.10
C ALA A 14 -17.28 10.42 19.03
N VAL A 15 -16.80 9.21 18.73
CA VAL A 15 -15.37 8.91 18.59
C VAL A 15 -14.74 9.68 17.43
N LYS A 16 -15.43 9.77 16.28
CA LYS A 16 -14.97 10.58 15.13
C LYS A 16 -14.80 12.05 15.48
N ARG A 17 -15.75 12.62 16.23
CA ARG A 17 -15.68 14.02 16.67
C ARG A 17 -14.48 14.28 17.58
N GLN A 18 -14.22 13.39 18.54
CA GLN A 18 -13.07 13.50 19.43
C GLN A 18 -11.73 13.39 18.69
N LEU A 19 -11.67 12.60 17.61
CA LEU A 19 -10.47 12.52 16.78
C LEU A 19 -10.22 13.82 16.00
N GLN A 20 -11.27 14.43 15.46
CA GLN A 20 -11.16 15.72 14.76
C GLN A 20 -10.68 16.83 15.69
N GLU A 21 -11.21 16.89 16.92
CA GLU A 21 -10.79 17.88 17.92
C GLU A 21 -9.31 17.72 18.31
N LEU A 22 -8.83 16.48 18.50
CA LEU A 22 -7.41 16.21 18.75
C LEU A 22 -6.52 16.62 17.57
N GLN A 23 -6.99 16.43 16.33
CA GLN A 23 -6.26 16.85 15.14
C GLN A 23 -6.18 18.36 15.02
N GLU A 24 -7.26 19.09 15.31
CA GLU A 24 -7.29 20.55 15.31
C GLU A 24 -6.39 21.15 16.41
N LEU A 25 -6.38 20.56 17.61
CA LEU A 25 -5.52 20.98 18.71
C LEU A 25 -4.03 20.72 18.43
N HIS A 26 -3.70 19.62 17.75
CA HIS A 26 -2.33 19.36 17.29
C HIS A 26 -1.94 20.29 16.13
N ALA A 27 -2.83 20.54 15.18
CA ALA A 27 -2.58 21.43 14.03
C ALA A 27 -2.42 22.90 14.46
N SER A 28 -3.10 23.32 15.52
CA SER A 28 -2.96 24.66 16.13
C SER A 28 -1.75 24.78 17.05
N GLY A 29 -0.99 23.69 17.28
CA GLY A 29 0.17 23.66 18.18
C GLY A 29 -0.18 23.71 19.66
N ALA A 30 -1.46 23.66 20.02
CA ALA A 30 -1.93 23.63 21.41
C ALA A 30 -1.67 22.26 22.07
N LEU A 31 -1.47 21.21 21.28
CA LEU A 31 -1.18 19.85 21.74
C LEU A 31 0.15 19.36 21.18
N SER A 32 1.04 18.88 22.06
CA SER A 32 2.31 18.28 21.63
C SER A 32 2.08 16.94 20.92
N ARG A 33 3.03 16.55 20.06
CA ARG A 33 3.00 15.29 19.32
C ARG A 33 2.85 14.05 20.22
N GLU A 34 3.45 14.08 21.41
CA GLU A 34 3.40 13.00 22.39
C GLU A 34 1.98 12.82 22.95
N PHE A 35 1.31 13.92 23.31
CA PHE A 35 -0.07 13.89 23.81
C PHE A 35 -1.08 13.54 22.71
N TYR A 36 -0.80 13.91 21.47
CA TYR A 36 -1.62 13.52 20.32
C TYR A 36 -1.61 12.00 20.09
N GLU A 37 -0.44 11.37 20.05
CA GLU A 37 -0.30 9.92 19.86
C GLU A 37 -0.90 9.13 21.04
N GLU A 38 -0.74 9.63 22.28
CA GLU A 38 -1.35 9.02 23.46
C GLU A 38 -2.89 9.11 23.41
N GLY A 39 -3.44 10.25 22.99
CA GLY A 39 -4.88 10.43 22.75
C GLY A 39 -5.43 9.50 21.69
N ARG A 40 -4.72 9.34 20.57
CA ARG A 40 -5.11 8.46 19.46
C ARG A 40 -5.13 6.99 19.88
N THR A 41 -4.07 6.54 20.55
CA THR A 41 -3.94 5.14 21.02
C THR A 41 -5.06 4.76 21.99
N ARG A 42 -5.47 5.68 22.87
CA ARG A 42 -6.61 5.47 23.78
C ARG A 42 -7.93 5.32 23.04
N LEU A 43 -8.16 6.12 21.99
CA LEU A 43 -9.37 6.02 21.16
C LEU A 43 -9.38 4.71 20.35
N GLU A 44 -8.24 4.31 19.78
CA GLU A 44 -8.09 3.04 19.06
C GLU A 44 -8.46 1.84 19.93
N ARG A 45 -7.94 1.76 21.17
CA ARG A 45 -8.29 0.69 22.12
C ARG A 45 -9.78 0.68 22.45
N ARG A 46 -10.41 1.84 22.64
CA ARG A 46 -11.85 1.93 22.90
C ARG A 46 -12.70 1.45 21.71
N ILE A 47 -12.26 1.73 20.48
CA ILE A 47 -12.91 1.21 19.27
C ILE A 47 -12.80 -0.31 19.21
N LEU A 48 -11.59 -0.84 19.45
CA LEU A 48 -11.34 -2.28 19.51
C LEU A 48 -12.21 -2.98 20.57
N ASP A 49 -12.25 -2.44 21.78
CA ASP A 49 -13.05 -3.01 22.89
C ASP A 49 -14.55 -2.92 22.63
N GLY A 50 -15.03 -1.81 22.05
CA GLY A 50 -16.44 -1.64 21.68
C GLY A 50 -16.89 -2.62 20.59
N VAL A 51 -16.07 -2.82 19.56
CA VAL A 51 -16.35 -3.78 18.48
C VAL A 51 -16.30 -5.23 18.97
N LEU A 52 -15.39 -5.53 19.91
CA LEU A 52 -15.28 -6.86 20.51
C LEU A 52 -16.43 -7.19 21.48
N GLN A 53 -17.00 -6.20 22.16
CA GLN A 53 -18.15 -6.38 23.06
C GLN A 53 -19.51 -6.46 22.34
N GLU A 54 -19.65 -5.88 21.15
CA GLU A 54 -20.88 -5.97 20.34
C GLU A 54 -21.01 -7.29 19.55
N ALA A 55 -20.01 -8.18 19.59
CA ALA A 55 -20.15 -9.53 19.06
C ALA A 55 -21.07 -10.37 19.97
N PRO A 56 -22.24 -10.85 19.51
CA PRO A 56 -23.15 -11.59 20.37
C PRO A 56 -22.46 -12.86 20.87
N ALA A 57 -22.40 -13.00 22.20
CA ALA A 57 -21.98 -14.21 22.86
C ALA A 57 -22.89 -15.36 22.40
N VAL A 58 -22.34 -16.31 21.65
CA VAL A 58 -22.98 -17.60 21.39
C VAL A 58 -23.04 -18.34 22.73
N GLU A 59 -24.16 -18.16 23.41
CA GLU A 59 -24.48 -18.78 24.69
C GLU A 59 -24.51 -20.30 24.51
N ARG A 60 -23.51 -20.98 25.09
CA ARG A 60 -23.47 -22.44 25.18
C ARG A 60 -24.41 -22.89 26.29
N ALA A 61 -25.59 -23.41 25.93
CA ALA A 61 -26.36 -24.31 26.76
C ALA A 61 -27.14 -25.34 25.92
N GLY A 62 -26.72 -26.61 25.98
CA GLY A 62 -27.53 -27.81 25.70
C GLY A 62 -27.71 -28.24 24.23
N ALA A 63 -27.32 -29.47 23.90
CA ALA A 63 -27.74 -30.19 22.69
C ALA A 63 -28.79 -31.26 23.06
N PRO A 64 -29.58 -31.85 22.13
CA PRO A 64 -30.02 -31.36 20.81
C PRO A 64 -31.56 -31.52 20.59
N THR A 65 -32.15 -30.69 19.74
CA THR A 65 -33.38 -31.08 19.01
C THR A 65 -33.19 -30.71 17.55
N VAL A 66 -32.92 -31.71 16.72
CA VAL A 66 -32.86 -31.57 15.26
C VAL A 66 -34.24 -31.22 14.72
N GLN A 67 -34.38 -30.01 14.19
CA GLN A 67 -35.48 -29.62 13.32
C GLN A 67 -34.96 -29.47 11.88
N PRO A 68 -35.74 -29.88 10.86
CA PRO A 68 -35.26 -30.01 9.48
C PRO A 68 -34.97 -28.65 8.84
N LEU A 69 -33.87 -28.61 8.08
CA LEU A 69 -33.39 -27.46 7.31
C LEU A 69 -34.44 -26.99 6.29
N THR A 70 -35.03 -25.82 6.50
CA THR A 70 -35.69 -25.06 5.44
C THR A 70 -34.63 -24.43 4.55
N ARG A 71 -34.71 -24.72 3.24
CA ARG A 71 -33.85 -24.12 2.22
C ARG A 71 -34.04 -22.60 2.19
N PRO A 72 -32.98 -21.78 2.14
CA PRO A 72 -33.13 -20.33 2.04
C PRO A 72 -33.76 -19.95 0.69
N SER A 73 -34.74 -19.05 0.73
CA SER A 73 -35.49 -18.59 -0.44
C SER A 73 -34.59 -17.77 -1.38
N TRP A 74 -34.77 -17.94 -2.69
CA TRP A 74 -34.00 -17.27 -3.75
C TRP A 74 -34.06 -15.72 -3.70
N GLN A 75 -34.97 -15.19 -2.88
CA GLN A 75 -35.13 -13.76 -2.60
C GLN A 75 -33.92 -13.16 -1.87
N LEU A 76 -33.20 -13.95 -1.05
CA LEU A 76 -31.94 -13.52 -0.42
C LEU A 76 -30.78 -13.38 -1.42
N TRP A 77 -30.77 -14.21 -2.47
CA TRP A 77 -29.79 -14.09 -3.55
C TRP A 77 -30.12 -12.93 -4.49
N ALA A 78 -31.40 -12.65 -4.71
CA ALA A 78 -31.86 -11.54 -5.53
C ALA A 78 -31.56 -10.17 -4.88
N THR A 79 -31.70 -10.03 -3.57
CA THR A 79 -31.38 -8.77 -2.87
C THR A 79 -29.87 -8.52 -2.84
N LEU A 80 -29.06 -9.55 -2.60
CA LEU A 80 -27.60 -9.44 -2.60
C LEU A 80 -27.06 -9.04 -4.00
N ALA A 81 -27.61 -9.64 -5.06
CA ALA A 81 -27.25 -9.28 -6.44
C ALA A 81 -27.66 -7.84 -6.80
N GLY A 82 -28.83 -7.38 -6.33
CA GLY A 82 -29.28 -6.01 -6.54
C GLY A 82 -28.40 -4.94 -5.88
N VAL A 83 -27.89 -5.20 -4.67
CA VAL A 83 -26.98 -4.30 -3.96
C VAL A 83 -25.62 -4.21 -4.67
N VAL A 84 -25.08 -5.34 -5.13
CA VAL A 84 -23.82 -5.36 -5.91
C VAL A 84 -23.96 -4.61 -7.24
N LEU A 85 -25.11 -4.74 -7.92
CA LEU A 85 -25.36 -4.03 -9.18
C LEU A 85 -25.53 -2.51 -8.97
N LEU A 86 -26.17 -2.09 -7.88
CA LEU A 86 -26.28 -0.68 -7.50
C LEU A 86 -24.93 -0.04 -7.20
N VAL A 87 -24.03 -0.76 -6.51
CA VAL A 87 -22.66 -0.29 -6.25
C VAL A 87 -21.84 -0.20 -7.54
N ALA A 88 -22.04 -1.12 -8.49
CA ALA A 88 -21.39 -1.07 -9.80
C ALA A 88 -21.89 0.11 -10.68
N ILE A 89 -23.18 0.42 -10.63
CA ILE A 89 -23.78 1.55 -11.37
C ILE A 89 -23.36 2.90 -10.75
N LEU A 90 -23.31 3.01 -9.42
CA LEU A 90 -22.81 4.21 -8.74
C LEU A 90 -21.30 4.43 -8.95
N GLY A 91 -20.51 3.36 -9.10
CA GLY A 91 -19.09 3.47 -9.43
C GLY A 91 -18.83 3.96 -10.85
N TYR A 92 -19.73 3.66 -11.79
CA TYR A 92 -19.57 4.03 -13.20
C TYR A 92 -19.90 5.49 -13.50
N SER A 93 -20.70 6.16 -12.66
CA SER A 93 -21.02 7.59 -12.81
C SER A 93 -19.95 8.52 -12.25
N TRP A 94 -18.95 8.00 -11.52
CA TRP A 94 -17.89 8.82 -10.92
C TRP A 94 -16.60 8.86 -11.73
N THR A 95 -16.47 8.05 -12.79
CA THR A 95 -15.23 7.98 -13.61
C THR A 95 -15.42 8.26 -15.10
N GLY A 96 -16.64 8.57 -15.56
CA GLY A 96 -16.94 8.80 -16.98
C GLY A 96 -17.52 10.18 -17.28
N TYR A 97 -16.72 11.03 -17.93
CA TYR A 97 -17.10 12.26 -18.65
C TYR A 97 -17.71 13.42 -17.86
N SER A 98 -16.89 14.44 -17.57
CA SER A 98 -17.31 15.83 -17.73
C SER A 98 -16.52 16.45 -18.89
N SER A 99 -17.11 16.30 -20.06
CA SER A 99 -16.82 17.08 -21.27
C SER A 99 -16.81 18.58 -20.98
N ALA A 100 -15.92 19.29 -21.68
CA ALA A 100 -16.07 20.65 -22.17
C ALA A 100 -17.01 21.58 -21.39
N ARG A 101 -16.43 22.54 -20.66
CA ARG A 101 -17.08 23.83 -20.43
C ARG A 101 -16.12 24.95 -20.75
N LEU A 102 -16.35 25.55 -21.92
CA LEU A 102 -16.14 26.97 -22.14
C LEU A 102 -17.04 27.71 -21.15
N THR A 103 -16.45 28.41 -20.20
CA THR A 103 -17.11 29.52 -19.49
C THR A 103 -16.04 30.54 -19.14
N ASP A 104 -16.05 31.62 -19.92
CA ASP A 104 -15.65 32.95 -19.47
C ASP A 104 -16.45 33.28 -18.21
N SER A 105 -15.78 33.55 -17.09
CA SER A 105 -16.29 34.47 -16.07
C SER A 105 -15.18 34.87 -15.10
N THR A 106 -14.77 36.11 -15.27
CA THR A 106 -14.16 37.02 -14.30
C THR A 106 -14.60 36.82 -12.84
N GLY A 107 -13.64 36.90 -11.92
CA GLY A 107 -13.88 37.44 -10.58
C GLY A 107 -13.69 36.49 -9.39
N GLY A 108 -12.53 36.60 -8.74
CA GLY A 108 -12.39 36.68 -7.27
C GLY A 108 -12.69 35.44 -6.41
N GLY A 109 -11.71 35.03 -5.59
CA GLY A 109 -11.98 34.35 -4.32
C GLY A 109 -11.06 33.16 -4.04
N ALA A 110 -10.09 33.39 -3.15
CA ALA A 110 -9.16 32.39 -2.65
C ALA A 110 -9.86 31.29 -1.84
N ALA A 111 -9.89 30.05 -2.36
CA ALA A 111 -10.04 28.79 -1.61
C ALA A 111 -9.92 27.59 -2.57
N ALA A 112 -8.73 27.32 -3.13
CA ALA A 112 -8.49 26.11 -3.94
C ALA A 112 -6.99 25.77 -4.06
N ALA A 113 -6.22 25.91 -2.99
CA ALA A 113 -4.76 25.68 -3.03
C ALA A 113 -4.33 24.23 -2.67
N GLY A 114 -5.27 23.33 -2.37
CA GLY A 114 -4.96 21.94 -1.97
C GLY A 114 -5.06 20.91 -3.10
N GLU A 115 -6.11 20.98 -3.94
CA GLU A 115 -6.35 19.98 -5.00
C GLU A 115 -5.74 20.34 -6.35
N LYS A 116 -5.54 21.63 -6.65
CA LYS A 116 -4.99 22.06 -7.94
C LYS A 116 -3.51 21.73 -8.09
N THR A 117 -2.77 21.67 -6.99
CA THR A 117 -1.31 21.48 -6.97
C THR A 117 -0.92 20.08 -7.42
N HIS A 118 -1.57 19.03 -6.92
CA HIS A 118 -1.23 17.65 -7.28
C HIS A 118 -1.69 17.26 -8.70
N ALA A 119 -2.85 17.75 -9.15
CA ALA A 119 -3.29 17.53 -10.52
C ALA A 119 -2.37 18.26 -11.51
N SER A 120 -1.98 19.51 -11.22
CA SER A 120 -1.03 20.24 -12.06
C SER A 120 0.35 19.59 -12.11
N ASP A 121 0.82 19.00 -11.00
CA ASP A 121 2.11 18.33 -10.94
C ASP A 121 2.12 17.07 -11.81
N VAL A 122 1.07 16.25 -11.76
CA VAL A 122 0.94 15.03 -12.58
C VAL A 122 0.85 15.37 -14.06
N ASP A 123 0.06 16.38 -14.42
CA ASP A 123 -0.06 16.84 -15.81
C ASP A 123 1.27 17.39 -16.35
N GLN A 124 2.01 18.13 -15.52
CA GLN A 124 3.33 18.64 -15.89
C GLN A 124 4.34 17.50 -16.06
N ILE A 125 4.36 16.51 -15.15
CA ILE A 125 5.22 15.32 -15.27
C ILE A 125 4.86 14.55 -16.55
N SER A 126 3.57 14.38 -16.84
CA SER A 126 3.10 13.73 -18.07
C SER A 126 3.60 14.46 -19.32
N ALA A 127 3.44 15.78 -19.40
CA ALA A 127 3.92 16.58 -20.54
C ALA A 127 5.44 16.50 -20.73
N MET A 128 6.21 16.56 -19.64
CA MET A 128 7.68 16.40 -19.70
C MET A 128 8.07 14.99 -20.14
N THR A 129 7.34 13.97 -19.69
CA THR A 129 7.55 12.57 -20.05
C THR A 129 7.32 12.35 -21.55
N GLU A 130 6.25 12.90 -22.11
CA GLU A 130 5.97 12.80 -23.55
C GLU A 130 7.02 13.52 -24.40
N LYS A 131 7.50 14.69 -23.95
CA LYS A 131 8.59 15.41 -24.62
C LYS A 131 9.89 14.59 -24.61
N LEU A 132 10.19 13.93 -23.48
CA LEU A 132 11.35 13.05 -23.37
C LEU A 132 11.20 11.84 -24.29
N ALA A 133 10.02 11.22 -24.33
CA ALA A 133 9.72 10.09 -25.21
C ALA A 133 9.95 10.45 -26.68
N ALA A 134 9.45 11.62 -27.12
CA ALA A 134 9.67 12.11 -28.48
C ALA A 134 11.16 12.32 -28.79
N ARG A 135 11.92 12.98 -27.91
CA ARG A 135 13.38 13.17 -28.09
C ARG A 135 14.13 11.84 -28.22
N LEU A 136 13.72 10.81 -27.48
CA LEU A 136 14.38 9.51 -27.49
C LEU A 136 14.11 8.69 -28.76
N GLN A 137 13.10 9.08 -29.56
CA GLN A 137 12.95 8.53 -30.91
C GLN A 137 14.10 8.98 -31.82
N ASP A 138 14.53 10.24 -31.70
CA ASP A 138 15.67 10.78 -32.45
C ASP A 138 17.03 10.38 -31.86
N LYS A 139 17.06 10.05 -30.56
CA LYS A 139 18.27 9.64 -29.81
C LYS A 139 18.09 8.27 -29.16
N PRO A 140 17.98 7.18 -29.94
CA PRO A 140 17.65 5.86 -29.40
C PRO A 140 18.77 5.22 -28.57
N GLN A 141 20.00 5.72 -28.64
CA GLN A 141 21.18 5.20 -27.93
C GLN A 141 21.39 5.83 -26.54
N ASP A 142 20.47 6.66 -26.08
CA ASP A 142 20.56 7.37 -24.80
C ASP A 142 20.01 6.50 -23.65
N ALA A 143 20.87 5.63 -23.09
CA ALA A 143 20.50 4.69 -22.04
C ALA A 143 19.93 5.39 -20.79
N GLU A 144 20.56 6.48 -20.37
CA GLU A 144 20.14 7.28 -19.21
C GLU A 144 18.78 7.93 -19.47
N GLY A 145 18.56 8.46 -20.68
CA GLY A 145 17.28 9.00 -21.09
C GLY A 145 16.16 7.95 -21.06
N TRP A 146 16.40 6.73 -21.54
CA TRP A 146 15.44 5.62 -21.44
C TRP A 146 15.16 5.23 -19.98
N ALA A 147 16.17 5.20 -19.13
CA ALA A 147 16.00 4.91 -17.69
C ALA A 147 15.16 5.99 -16.99
N MET A 148 15.41 7.27 -17.31
CA MET A 148 14.60 8.38 -16.79
C MET A 148 13.16 8.29 -17.27
N LEU A 149 12.95 8.01 -18.56
CA LEU A 149 11.62 7.82 -19.13
C LEU A 149 10.86 6.68 -18.42
N ALA A 150 11.55 5.57 -18.17
CA ALA A 150 10.98 4.42 -17.47
C ALA A 150 10.51 4.77 -16.05
N ARG A 151 11.35 5.45 -15.26
CA ARG A 151 10.99 5.92 -13.91
C ARG A 151 9.82 6.90 -13.93
N SER A 152 9.79 7.83 -14.89
CA SER A 152 8.67 8.75 -15.05
C SER A 152 7.37 8.02 -15.36
N TYR A 153 7.38 7.03 -16.27
CA TYR A 153 6.19 6.21 -16.52
C TYR A 153 5.77 5.38 -15.29
N SER A 154 6.72 4.84 -14.52
CA SER A 154 6.41 4.15 -13.25
C SER A 154 5.71 5.09 -12.25
N MET A 155 6.19 6.33 -12.11
CA MET A 155 5.57 7.34 -11.23
C MET A 155 4.15 7.70 -11.67
N LEU A 156 3.90 7.74 -12.98
CA LEU A 156 2.58 7.98 -13.57
C LEU A 156 1.65 6.75 -13.55
N GLY A 157 2.12 5.60 -13.06
CA GLY A 157 1.37 4.34 -13.07
C GLY A 157 1.23 3.70 -14.46
N ARG A 158 1.95 4.22 -15.46
CA ARG A 158 1.98 3.72 -16.84
C ARG A 158 2.95 2.54 -16.97
N ASN A 159 2.61 1.46 -16.28
CA ASN A 159 3.47 0.30 -16.12
C ASN A 159 3.93 -0.34 -17.45
N PRO A 160 3.08 -0.52 -18.47
CA PRO A 160 3.50 -1.08 -19.75
C PRO A 160 4.60 -0.25 -20.44
N GLU A 161 4.43 1.07 -20.48
CA GLU A 161 5.42 1.97 -21.07
C GLU A 161 6.71 2.05 -20.27
N ALA A 162 6.61 1.96 -18.93
CA ALA A 162 7.76 1.89 -18.05
C ALA A 162 8.61 0.66 -18.35
N ILE A 163 7.99 -0.53 -18.44
CA ILE A 163 8.65 -1.80 -18.74
C ILE A 163 9.38 -1.74 -20.08
N ASN A 164 8.70 -1.27 -21.14
CA ASN A 164 9.33 -1.13 -22.47
C ASN A 164 10.54 -0.17 -22.45
N SER A 165 10.47 0.89 -21.64
CA SER A 165 11.55 1.87 -21.51
C SER A 165 12.72 1.31 -20.71
N TYR A 166 12.46 0.55 -19.63
CA TYR A 166 13.49 -0.17 -18.89
C TYR A 166 14.21 -1.19 -19.77
N GLU A 167 13.49 -1.96 -20.60
CA GLU A 167 14.09 -2.93 -21.51
C GLU A 167 15.07 -2.27 -22.48
N LYS A 168 14.72 -1.12 -23.05
CA LYS A 168 15.61 -0.32 -23.90
C LYS A 168 16.82 0.18 -23.11
N ALA A 169 16.61 0.71 -21.91
CA ALA A 169 17.70 1.20 -21.07
C ALA A 169 18.69 0.07 -20.74
N ILE A 170 18.21 -1.09 -20.30
CA ILE A 170 19.01 -2.26 -19.93
C ILE A 170 19.79 -2.79 -21.13
N ALA A 171 19.17 -2.82 -22.32
CA ALA A 171 19.84 -3.24 -23.54
C ALA A 171 21.05 -2.34 -23.91
N LEU A 172 21.05 -1.08 -23.48
CA LEU A 172 22.10 -0.11 -23.75
C LEU A 172 23.12 0.03 -22.62
N SER A 173 22.71 -0.08 -21.36
CA SER A 173 23.57 0.11 -20.19
C SER A 173 24.21 -1.16 -19.65
N GLY A 174 23.73 -2.34 -20.06
CA GLY A 174 24.24 -3.63 -19.57
C GLY A 174 23.80 -3.94 -18.15
N ASP A 175 24.73 -4.35 -17.29
CA ASP A 175 24.47 -4.85 -15.93
C ASP A 175 24.41 -3.74 -14.87
N ASP A 176 23.72 -2.62 -15.13
CA ASP A 176 23.49 -1.59 -14.09
C ASP A 176 22.54 -2.11 -13.00
N ALA A 177 23.04 -2.33 -11.79
CA ALA A 177 22.27 -2.91 -10.70
C ALA A 177 21.04 -2.09 -10.29
N VAL A 178 21.12 -0.75 -10.33
CA VAL A 178 19.99 0.13 -9.99
C VAL A 178 18.89 -0.05 -11.03
N LEU A 179 19.24 -0.04 -12.30
CA LEU A 179 18.30 -0.21 -13.39
C LEU A 179 17.64 -1.61 -13.38
N LEU A 180 18.43 -2.65 -13.11
CA LEU A 180 17.94 -4.02 -13.00
C LEU A 180 16.96 -4.17 -11.82
N ALA A 181 17.24 -3.53 -10.68
CA ALA A 181 16.35 -3.55 -9.52
C ALA A 181 15.05 -2.75 -9.75
N ASP A 182 15.15 -1.61 -10.44
CA ASP A 182 13.98 -0.82 -10.83
C ASP A 182 13.08 -1.55 -11.82
N TYR A 183 13.66 -2.24 -12.79
CA TYR A 183 12.90 -3.08 -13.72
C TYR A 183 12.23 -4.27 -13.03
N ALA A 184 12.93 -4.92 -12.11
CA ALA A 184 12.35 -5.98 -11.27
C ALA A 184 11.10 -5.50 -10.52
N ASP A 185 11.16 -4.32 -9.91
CA ASP A 185 10.03 -3.71 -9.19
C ASP A 185 8.87 -3.41 -10.14
N ALA A 186 9.14 -2.82 -11.32
CA ALA A 186 8.12 -2.56 -12.33
C ALA A 186 7.42 -3.85 -12.82
N LEU A 187 8.18 -4.94 -13.02
CA LEU A 187 7.64 -6.25 -13.35
C LEU A 187 6.80 -6.82 -12.20
N ALA A 188 7.24 -6.65 -10.95
CA ALA A 188 6.46 -7.08 -9.79
C ALA A 188 5.13 -6.32 -9.71
N VAL A 189 5.11 -4.99 -9.93
CA VAL A 189 3.89 -4.18 -9.98
C VAL A 189 2.93 -4.69 -11.07
N LYS A 190 3.43 -4.95 -12.28
CA LYS A 190 2.64 -5.57 -13.37
C LYS A 190 2.06 -6.93 -12.94
N ASN A 191 2.79 -7.69 -12.13
CA ASN A 191 2.39 -9.00 -11.62
C ASN A 191 1.64 -8.92 -10.28
N ASN A 192 0.90 -7.84 -10.02
CA ASN A 192 0.13 -7.63 -8.78
C ASN A 192 1.00 -7.67 -7.52
N ARG A 193 2.17 -7.02 -7.56
CA ARG A 193 3.21 -6.97 -6.50
C ARG A 193 3.81 -8.33 -6.13
N ARG A 194 3.70 -9.33 -6.99
CA ARG A 194 4.32 -10.64 -6.77
C ARG A 194 5.75 -10.64 -7.31
N LEU A 195 6.71 -10.98 -6.46
CA LEU A 195 8.13 -11.05 -6.83
C LEU A 195 8.53 -12.40 -7.43
N ALA A 196 7.73 -13.44 -7.19
CA ALA A 196 7.97 -14.77 -7.73
C ALA A 196 8.02 -14.78 -9.27
N GLY A 197 8.98 -15.53 -9.82
CA GLY A 197 9.12 -15.70 -11.27
C GLY A 197 10.14 -14.75 -11.86
N GLU A 198 9.74 -14.03 -12.91
CA GLU A 198 10.62 -13.14 -13.67
C GLU A 198 11.24 -12.00 -12.85
N PRO A 199 10.51 -11.27 -11.98
CA PRO A 199 11.10 -10.19 -11.18
C PRO A 199 12.33 -10.65 -10.39
N MET A 200 12.27 -11.80 -9.73
CA MET A 200 13.41 -12.31 -8.97
C MET A 200 14.64 -12.69 -9.81
N LYS A 201 14.48 -12.99 -11.10
CA LYS A 201 15.65 -13.20 -11.97
C LYS A 201 16.44 -11.90 -12.12
N TRP A 202 15.73 -10.78 -12.25
CA TRP A 202 16.31 -9.45 -12.37
C TRP A 202 16.88 -8.94 -11.06
N VAL A 203 16.21 -9.19 -9.92
CA VAL A 203 16.78 -8.92 -8.59
C VAL A 203 18.08 -9.71 -8.37
N ALA A 204 18.13 -10.99 -8.74
CA ALA A 204 19.34 -11.79 -8.61
C ALA A 204 20.48 -11.27 -9.50
N ARG A 205 20.17 -10.82 -10.72
CA ARG A 205 21.15 -10.18 -11.62
C ARG A 205 21.64 -8.85 -11.06
N ALA A 206 20.75 -8.05 -10.47
CA ALA A 206 21.10 -6.79 -9.81
C ALA A 206 22.08 -7.03 -8.65
N LEU A 207 21.78 -7.97 -7.75
CA LEU A 207 22.64 -8.34 -6.63
C LEU A 207 23.97 -8.97 -7.06
N LYS A 208 23.99 -9.63 -8.22
CA LYS A 208 25.25 -10.13 -8.80
C LYS A 208 26.14 -9.00 -9.31
N SER A 209 25.54 -7.95 -9.86
CA SER A 209 26.27 -6.77 -10.33
C SER A 209 26.74 -5.88 -9.17
N ASP A 210 25.83 -5.59 -8.24
CA ASP A 210 26.10 -4.85 -7.01
C ASP A 210 25.42 -5.55 -5.82
N PRO A 211 26.20 -6.27 -4.99
CA PRO A 211 25.68 -6.92 -3.78
C PRO A 211 25.11 -5.96 -2.73
N HIS A 212 25.42 -4.67 -2.79
CA HIS A 212 24.97 -3.67 -1.83
C HIS A 212 23.79 -2.82 -2.33
N ASN A 213 23.23 -3.16 -3.50
CA ASN A 213 22.10 -2.42 -4.04
C ASN A 213 20.89 -2.50 -3.11
N LEU A 214 20.57 -1.39 -2.44
CA LEU A 214 19.55 -1.34 -1.38
C LEU A 214 18.17 -1.80 -1.87
N LYS A 215 17.78 -1.45 -3.10
CA LYS A 215 16.48 -1.84 -3.65
C LYS A 215 16.45 -3.34 -3.93
N ALA A 216 17.48 -3.88 -4.56
CA ALA A 216 17.57 -5.31 -4.84
C ALA A 216 17.57 -6.14 -3.55
N LEU A 217 18.30 -5.70 -2.51
CA LEU A 217 18.30 -6.32 -1.19
C LEU A 217 16.90 -6.25 -0.53
N SER A 218 16.24 -5.10 -0.60
CA SER A 218 14.88 -4.93 -0.06
C SER A 218 13.87 -5.89 -0.72
N LEU A 219 13.90 -5.98 -2.06
CA LEU A 219 13.06 -6.89 -2.83
C LEU A 219 13.38 -8.37 -2.55
N ALA A 220 14.66 -8.73 -2.45
CA ALA A 220 15.06 -10.10 -2.11
C ALA A 220 14.58 -10.50 -0.70
N GLY A 221 14.66 -9.58 0.27
CA GLY A 221 14.12 -9.81 1.61
C GLY A 221 12.60 -9.94 1.62
N ALA A 222 11.88 -9.12 0.84
CA ALA A 222 10.43 -9.21 0.71
C ALA A 222 10.00 -10.55 0.08
N TYR A 223 10.71 -11.02 -0.94
CA TYR A 223 10.47 -12.33 -1.54
C TYR A 223 10.74 -13.48 -0.56
N ALA A 224 11.83 -13.40 0.21
CA ALA A 224 12.13 -14.40 1.24
C ALA A 224 11.05 -14.45 2.32
N PHE A 225 10.57 -13.28 2.75
CA PHE A 225 9.49 -13.15 3.73
C PHE A 225 8.16 -13.74 3.20
N GLU A 226 7.78 -13.46 1.95
CA GLU A 226 6.59 -14.04 1.30
C GLU A 226 6.64 -15.58 1.31
N LYS A 227 7.85 -16.15 1.19
CA LYS A 227 8.09 -17.60 1.21
C LYS A 227 8.26 -18.19 2.61
N GLN A 228 8.04 -17.40 3.67
CA GLN A 228 8.25 -17.78 5.06
C GLN A 228 9.72 -18.16 5.39
N ASP A 229 10.67 -17.81 4.52
CA ASP A 229 12.09 -17.91 4.80
C ASP A 229 12.53 -16.64 5.57
N TYR A 230 12.06 -16.55 6.81
CA TYR A 230 12.31 -15.39 7.67
C TYR A 230 13.80 -15.21 7.97
N ALA A 231 14.57 -16.29 8.03
CA ALA A 231 16.01 -16.23 8.24
C ALA A 231 16.73 -15.52 7.09
N SER A 232 16.38 -15.83 5.83
CA SER A 232 16.93 -15.11 4.68
C SER A 232 16.39 -13.69 4.58
N ALA A 233 15.12 -13.46 4.90
CA ALA A 233 14.52 -12.11 4.91
C ALA A 233 15.29 -11.18 5.86
N VAL A 234 15.56 -11.64 7.09
CA VAL A 234 16.38 -10.91 8.07
C VAL A 234 17.76 -10.56 7.49
N LYS A 235 18.47 -11.53 6.90
CA LYS A 235 19.81 -11.29 6.32
C LYS A 235 19.82 -10.19 5.26
N TYR A 236 18.88 -10.23 4.32
CA TYR A 236 18.82 -9.21 3.26
C TYR A 236 18.45 -7.83 3.81
N TRP A 237 17.48 -7.77 4.70
CA TRP A 237 16.99 -6.52 5.28
C TRP A 237 17.96 -5.88 6.27
N GLU A 238 18.77 -6.68 6.98
CA GLU A 238 19.88 -6.18 7.78
C GLU A 238 20.93 -5.49 6.91
N GLN A 239 21.24 -6.03 5.73
CA GLN A 239 22.16 -5.38 4.79
C GLN A 239 21.60 -4.05 4.28
N VAL A 240 20.28 -3.95 4.05
CA VAL A 240 19.65 -2.66 3.69
C VAL A 240 19.91 -1.62 4.78
N VAL A 241 19.70 -1.98 6.04
CA VAL A 241 19.92 -1.07 7.19
C VAL A 241 21.41 -0.78 7.41
N GLN A 242 22.29 -1.75 7.13
CA GLN A 242 23.73 -1.60 7.29
C GLN A 242 24.35 -0.67 6.24
N PHE A 243 23.92 -0.79 4.98
CA PHE A 243 24.50 -0.04 3.86
C PHE A 243 23.76 1.25 3.54
N GLY A 244 22.49 1.38 3.94
CA GLY A 244 21.68 2.56 3.70
C GLY A 244 21.84 3.63 4.78
N ALA A 245 21.66 4.89 4.38
CA ALA A 245 21.55 6.00 5.33
C ALA A 245 20.25 5.90 6.15
N ALA A 246 20.27 6.39 7.39
CA ALA A 246 19.13 6.28 8.31
C ALA A 246 17.87 7.03 7.82
N ASP A 247 18.04 8.09 7.02
CA ASP A 247 16.98 8.88 6.39
C ASP A 247 16.55 8.33 5.01
N ASN A 248 17.13 7.20 4.59
CA ASN A 248 16.73 6.57 3.34
C ASN A 248 15.36 5.87 3.51
N ARG A 249 14.39 6.25 2.68
CA ARG A 249 13.04 5.67 2.69
C ARG A 249 13.01 4.13 2.63
N LEU A 250 13.92 3.49 1.90
CA LEU A 250 13.98 2.01 1.85
C LEU A 250 14.43 1.42 3.19
N VAL A 251 15.35 2.09 3.88
CA VAL A 251 15.77 1.70 5.23
C VAL A 251 14.59 1.80 6.18
N GLU A 252 13.86 2.93 6.16
CA GLU A 252 12.65 3.12 6.98
C GLU A 252 11.59 2.04 6.72
N GLN A 253 11.31 1.73 5.46
CA GLN A 253 10.33 0.71 5.08
C GLN A 253 10.72 -0.69 5.58
N VAL A 254 12.00 -1.02 5.47
CA VAL A 254 12.50 -2.35 5.82
C VAL A 254 12.61 -2.55 7.33
N GLN A 255 12.89 -1.50 8.11
CA GLN A 255 13.02 -1.60 9.58
C GLN A 255 11.80 -2.25 10.26
N SER A 256 10.59 -1.84 9.88
CA SER A 256 9.34 -2.40 10.43
C SER A 256 9.23 -3.91 10.13
N SER A 257 9.55 -4.30 8.90
CA SER A 257 9.45 -5.68 8.42
C SER A 257 10.55 -6.57 9.00
N LEU A 258 11.73 -5.99 9.23
CA LEU A 258 12.88 -6.67 9.84
C LEU A 258 12.60 -7.10 11.29
N VAL A 259 11.93 -6.26 12.09
CA VAL A 259 11.52 -6.63 13.46
C VAL A 259 10.62 -7.86 13.43
N VAL A 260 9.56 -7.83 12.61
CA VAL A 260 8.62 -8.94 12.47
C VAL A 260 9.33 -10.20 11.98
N ALA A 261 10.21 -10.10 10.98
CA ALA A 261 10.96 -11.24 10.47
C ALA A 261 11.88 -11.87 11.53
N ARG A 262 12.50 -11.06 12.40
CA ARG A 262 13.33 -11.58 13.51
C ARG A 262 12.51 -12.37 14.52
N GLU A 263 11.32 -11.87 14.91
CA GLU A 263 10.43 -12.57 15.83
C GLU A 263 9.94 -13.91 15.26
N LEU A 264 9.55 -13.91 13.98
CA LEU A 264 9.10 -15.12 13.29
C LEU A 264 10.25 -16.12 13.11
N ALA A 265 11.45 -15.66 12.73
CA ALA A 265 12.63 -16.52 12.62
C ALA A 265 12.98 -17.17 13.96
N ALA A 266 12.98 -16.41 15.06
CA ALA A 266 13.25 -16.94 16.40
C ALA A 266 12.21 -18.01 16.80
N SER A 267 10.94 -17.74 16.54
CA SER A 267 9.83 -18.67 16.83
C SER A 267 9.96 -19.99 16.05
N SER A 268 10.36 -19.93 14.77
CA SER A 268 10.61 -21.12 13.95
C SER A 268 11.79 -21.95 14.43
N THR A 269 12.82 -21.33 15.03
CA THR A 269 13.97 -22.06 15.60
C THR A 269 13.70 -22.65 16.98
N ALA A 270 12.72 -22.13 17.71
CA ALA A 270 12.40 -22.54 19.08
C ALA A 270 11.42 -23.73 19.17
N SER A 271 10.77 -24.14 18.07
CA SER A 271 9.95 -25.38 18.05
C SER A 271 10.86 -26.62 18.00
N PRO A 272 10.90 -27.47 19.04
CA PRO A 272 11.73 -28.67 19.05
C PRO A 272 11.11 -29.80 18.21
N PRO A 273 11.92 -30.75 17.69
CA PRO A 273 11.40 -31.95 17.03
C PRO A 273 10.59 -32.79 18.01
N SER A 274 9.37 -33.16 17.62
CA SER A 274 8.49 -34.02 18.42
C SER A 274 9.19 -35.36 18.71
N PRO A 275 9.25 -35.81 19.98
CA PRO A 275 9.76 -37.14 20.28
C PRO A 275 8.78 -38.18 19.72
N ARG A 276 9.32 -39.15 18.96
CA ARG A 276 8.61 -40.35 18.51
C ARG A 276 8.36 -41.30 19.66
#